data_AF-A0A9D0Y1V5-F1
#
_entry.id   AF-A0A9D0Y1V5-F1
#
_cell.length_a   1.000
_cell.length_b   1.000
_cell.length_c   1.000
_cell.angle_alpha   90.00
_cell.angle_beta   90.00
_cell.angle_gamma   90.00
#
_symmetry.space_group_name_H-M   'P 1'
#
loop_
_entity.id
_entity.type
_entity.pdbx_description
1 polymer ?
#
loop_
_entity_poly.entity_id
_entity_poly.type
_entity_poly.pdbx_seq_one_letter_code
_entity_poly.pdbx_strand_id
1 'polypeptide(L)' 'VLSTFFIVLEIILLAYVVSSILPLNNNIRKKITEIITPLLAPVRYLLKYSIFKTNTVDLSPIISYVIVTFLQRFFSV' A
#
# COMPACT_ATOMS: atom_id res chain seq x y z
N VAL A 1 -1.84 15.28 13.87
CA VAL A 1 -1.38 13.89 14.16
C VAL A 1 -1.88 12.91 13.11
N LEU A 2 -3.19 12.82 12.88
CA LEU A 2 -3.77 11.91 11.90
C LEU A 2 -3.34 12.19 10.45
N SER A 3 -3.25 13.47 10.06
CA SER A 3 -2.73 13.87 8.75
C SER A 3 -1.27 13.43 8.54
N THR A 4 -0.43 13.56 9.58
CA THR A 4 0.97 13.10 9.56
C THR A 4 1.06 11.58 9.42
N PHE A 5 0.15 10.83 10.06
CA PHE A 5 0.08 9.38 9.94
C PHE A 5 -0.22 8.93 8.50
N PHE A 6 -1.21 9.54 7.84
CA PHE A 6 -1.53 9.22 6.44
C PHE A 6 -0.38 9.55 5.47
N ILE A 7 0.31 10.68 5.68
CA ILE A 7 1.50 11.05 4.90
C ILE A 7 2.60 9.99 5.04
N VAL A 8 2.87 9.51 6.27
CA VAL A 8 3.86 8.44 6.50
C VAL A 8 3.44 7.15 5.79
N LEU A 9 2.16 6.79 5.83
CA LEU A 9 1.63 5.62 5.15
C LEU A 9 1.81 5.72 3.62
N GLU A 10 1.57 6.90 3.06
CA GLU A 10 1.72 7.20 1.63
C GLU A 10 3.18 7.05 1.19
N ILE A 11 4.13 7.57 1.98
CA ILE A 11 5.58 7.44 1.73
C ILE A 11 6.00 5.97 1.77
N ILE A 12 5.51 5.18 2.73
CA ILE A 12 5.83 3.74 2.84
C ILE A 12 5.25 2.96 1.66
N LEU A 13 4.04 3.30 1.20
CA LEU A 13 3.43 2.75 -0.02
C LEU A 13 4.28 3.02 -1.25
N LEU A 14 4.73 4.27 -1.42
CA LEU A 14 5.65 4.63 -2.50
C LEU A 14 6.97 3.87 -2.40
N ALA A 15 7.57 3.79 -1.20
CA ALA A 15 8.79 3.01 -0.97
C ALA A 15 8.60 1.53 -1.32
N TYR A 16 7.44 0.95 -1.02
CA TYR A 16 7.11 -0.42 -1.42
C TYR A 16 7.04 -0.59 -2.93
N VAL A 17 6.33 0.29 -3.63
CA VAL A 17 6.24 0.23 -5.11
C VAL A 17 7.60 0.41 -5.76
N VAL A 18 8.38 1.40 -5.32
CA VAL A 18 9.75 1.63 -5.79
C VAL A 18 10.64 0.42 -5.49
N SER A 19 10.51 -0.20 -4.31
CA SER A 19 11.24 -1.42 -3.93
C SER A 19 10.87 -2.65 -4.77
N SER A 20 9.70 -2.64 -5.39
CA SER A 20 9.27 -3.71 -6.30
C SER A 20 9.86 -3.56 -7.69
N ILE A 21 10.27 -2.35 -8.07
CA ILE A 21 10.82 -2.03 -9.40
C ILE A 21 12.34 -2.04 -9.36
N LEU A 22 12.95 -1.59 -8.26
CA LEU A 22 14.41 -1.57 -8.09
C LEU A 22 14.94 -2.88 -7.49
N PRO A 23 16.13 -3.35 -7.93
CA PRO A 23 16.80 -4.51 -7.35
C PRO A 23 17.44 -4.14 -5.99
N LEU A 24 16.61 -3.94 -4.97
CA LEU A 24 17.05 -3.68 -3.60
C LEU A 24 17.50 -4.96 -2.89
N ASN A 25 18.35 -4.78 -1.87
CA ASN A 25 18.76 -5.87 -0.99
C ASN A 25 17.55 -6.57 -0.35
N ASN A 26 17.53 -7.91 -0.37
CA ASN A 26 16.41 -8.75 0.09
C ASN A 26 15.97 -8.41 1.53
N ASN A 27 16.91 -8.06 2.41
CA ASN A 27 16.60 -7.68 3.80
C ASN A 27 15.79 -6.38 3.91
N ILE A 28 16.08 -5.39 3.05
CA ILE A 28 15.38 -4.10 3.04
C ILE A 28 13.96 -4.31 2.51
N ARG A 29 13.84 -5.06 1.40
CA ARG A 29 12.54 -5.40 0.81
C ARG A 29 11.65 -6.17 1.78
N LYS A 30 12.22 -7.11 2.55
CA LYS A 30 11.48 -7.86 3.57
C LYS A 30 10.92 -6.94 4.66
N LYS A 31 11.74 -6.03 5.21
CA LYS A 31 11.30 -5.07 6.23
C LYS A 31 10.19 -4.15 5.72
N ILE A 32 10.34 -3.59 4.52
CA ILE A 32 9.30 -2.75 3.91
C ILE A 32 8.01 -3.54 3.76
N THR A 33 8.10 -4.77 3.25
CA THR A 33 6.95 -5.66 3.07
C THR A 33 6.25 -5.95 4.40
N GLU A 34 6.97 -6.31 5.45
CA GLU A 34 6.39 -6.59 6.78
C GLU A 34 5.61 -5.39 7.33
N ILE A 35 6.16 -4.17 7.19
CA ILE A 35 5.50 -2.94 7.64
C ILE A 35 4.22 -2.66 6.87
N ILE A 36 4.20 -2.90 5.57
CA ILE A 36 3.05 -2.57 4.72
C ILE A 36 2.02 -3.71 4.58
N THR A 37 2.39 -4.94 4.95
CA THR A 37 1.50 -6.10 4.92
C THR A 37 0.18 -5.89 5.67
N PRO A 38 0.12 -5.31 6.90
CA PRO A 38 -1.16 -5.07 7.58
C PRO A 38 -2.10 -4.15 6.80
N LEU A 39 -1.56 -3.26 5.95
CA LEU A 39 -2.35 -2.41 5.07
C LEU A 39 -2.77 -3.15 3.78
N LEU A 40 -1.84 -3.89 3.17
CA LEU A 40 -2.07 -4.58 1.89
C LEU A 40 -2.93 -5.83 2.04
N ALA A 41 -2.83 -6.58 3.13
CA ALA A 41 -3.56 -7.83 3.35
C ALA A 41 -5.10 -7.66 3.28
N PRO A 42 -5.73 -6.69 3.98
CA PRO A 42 -7.17 -6.47 3.84
C PRO A 42 -7.54 -6.00 2.43
N VAL A 43 -6.71 -5.16 1.81
CA VAL A 43 -6.96 -4.70 0.43
C VAL A 43 -6.88 -5.86 -0.56
N ARG A 44 -5.88 -6.74 -0.44
CA ARG A 44 -5.76 -7.99 -1.21
C ARG A 44 -6.97 -8.88 -1.02
N TYR A 45 -7.46 -9.00 0.21
CA TYR A 45 -8.66 -9.76 0.50
C TYR A 45 -9.87 -9.18 -0.22
N LEU A 46 -10.07 -7.86 -0.17
CA LEU A 46 -11.16 -7.18 -0.89
C LEU A 46 -11.04 -7.36 -2.41
N LEU A 47 -9.84 -7.24 -2.98
CA LEU A 47 -9.61 -7.39 -4.41
C LEU A 47 -9.83 -8.81 -4.90
N LYS A 48 -9.55 -9.83 -4.06
CA LYS A 48 -9.80 -11.24 -4.38
C LYS A 48 -11.28 -11.51 -4.69
N TYR A 49 -12.19 -10.76 -4.08
CA TYR A 49 -13.64 -10.86 -4.29
C TYR A 49 -14.21 -9.73 -5.17
N SER A 50 -13.35 -8.93 -5.79
CA SER A 50 -13.73 -7.80 -6.65
C SER A 50 -13.59 -8.14 -8.14
N ILE A 51 -14.18 -7.29 -8.99
CA ILE A 51 -13.96 -7.27 -10.45
C ILE A 51 -12.48 -7.06 -10.82
N PHE A 52 -11.69 -6.50 -9.89
CA PHE A 52 -10.26 -6.24 -10.05
C PHE A 52 -9.38 -7.46 -9.73
N LYS A 53 -9.94 -8.66 -9.63
CA LYS A 53 -9.17 -9.89 -9.46
C LYS A 53 -8.31 -10.14 -10.71
N THR A 54 -7.03 -9.83 -10.63
CA THR A 54 -6.04 -10.12 -11.68
C THR A 54 -4.98 -11.09 -11.16
N ASN A 55 -4.53 -12.01 -12.01
CA ASN A 55 -3.48 -12.99 -11.67
C ASN A 55 -2.08 -12.50 -12.06
N THR A 56 -1.98 -11.40 -12.80
CA THR A 56 -0.73 -10.93 -13.43
C THR A 56 -0.17 -9.68 -12.76
N VAL A 57 -1.02 -8.83 -12.18
CA VAL A 57 -0.61 -7.58 -11.55
C VAL A 57 -1.28 -7.45 -10.18
N ASP A 58 -0.48 -7.25 -9.14
CA ASP A 58 -1.00 -6.94 -7.81
C ASP A 58 -1.43 -5.46 -7.79
N LEU A 59 -2.74 -5.23 -7.91
CA LEU A 59 -3.33 -3.89 -7.82
C LEU A 59 -3.45 -3.37 -6.38
N SER A 60 -3.15 -4.20 -5.38
CA SER A 60 -3.30 -3.84 -3.97
C SER A 60 -2.56 -2.57 -3.56
N PRO A 61 -1.31 -2.32 -4.00
CA PRO A 61 -0.60 -1.07 -3.66
C PRO A 61 -1.32 0.16 -4.20
N ILE A 62 -1.87 0.09 -5.41
CA ILE A 62 -2.61 1.19 -6.04
C ILE A 62 -3.92 1.45 -5.29
N ILE A 63 -4.66 0.38 -4.98
CA ILE A 63 -5.93 0.50 -4.27
C ILE A 63 -5.71 0.96 -2.82
N SER A 64 -4.66 0.47 -2.15
CA SER A 64 -4.23 0.97 -0.85
C SER A 64 -3.90 2.47 -0.89
N TYR A 65 -3.21 2.94 -1.94
CA TYR A 65 -2.96 4.37 -2.13
C TYR A 65 -4.25 5.18 -2.22
N VAL A 66 -5.20 4.75 -3.07
CA VAL A 66 -6.51 5.42 -3.23
C VAL A 66 -7.26 5.47 -1.90
N ILE A 67 -7.28 4.38 -1.14
CA ILE A 67 -7.93 4.32 0.19
C ILE A 67 -7.27 5.30 1.15
N VAL A 68 -5.93 5.33 1.21
CA VAL A 68 -5.18 6.25 2.08
C VAL A 68 -5.47 7.71 1.74
N THR A 69 -5.41 8.08 0.46
CA THR A 69 -5.72 9.45 0.02
C THR A 69 -7.18 9.83 0.30
N PHE A 70 -8.12 8.89 0.12
CA PHE A 70 -9.52 9.11 0.47
C PHE A 70 -9.70 9.35 1.96
N LEU A 71 -9.13 8.49 2.81
CA LEU A 71 -9.20 8.65 4.26
C LEU A 71 -8.55 9.95 4.71
N GLN A 72 -7.40 10.31 4.14
CA GLN A 72 -6.75 11.58 4.42
C GLN A 72 -7.66 12.77 4.09
N ARG A 73 -8.34 12.76 2.95
CA ARG A 73 -9.32 13.81 2.62
C ARG A 73 -10.51 13.80 3.57
N PHE A 74 -11.07 12.63 3.86
CA PHE A 74 -12.23 12.49 4.73
C PHE A 74 -11.96 12.99 6.16
N PHE A 75 -10.78 12.70 6.71
CA PHE A 75 -10.40 13.10 8.07
C PHE A 75 -9.65 14.44 8.15
N SER A 76 -9.30 15.04 7.00
CA SER A 76 -8.69 16.39 6.95
C SER A 76 -9.74 17.50 6.81
N VAL A 77 -11.02 17.14 6.63
CA VAL A 77 -12.19 18.02 6.80
C VAL A 77 -12.51 18.08 8.29
#